data_AF-A0A7J4BBZ2-F1
#
_entry.id   AF-A0A7J4BBZ2-F1
#
_cell.length_a   1.000
_cell.length_b   1.000
_cell.length_c   1.000
_cell.angle_alpha   90.00
_cell.angle_beta   90.00
_cell.angle_gamma   90.00
#
_symmetry.space_group_name_H-M   'P 1'
#
loop_
_entity.id
_entity.type
_entity.pdbx_description
1 polymer ?
#
loop_
_entity_poly.entity_id
_entity_poly.type
_entity_poly.pdbx_seq_one_letter_code
_entity_poly.pdbx_strand_id
1 'polypeptide(L)' 'AAAYVLVNIMLIVINLVYSPGVVWFFYPMIGWGIGLAMHYMGVIKWIESDLEKKEAEAEYRARMKK' A
#
# COMPACT_ATOMS: atom_id res chain seq x y z
N ALA A 1 -0.60 -6.91 2.31
CA ALA A 1 -2.05 -7.22 2.25
C ALA A 1 -2.45 -8.36 3.19
N ALA A 2 -1.84 -9.56 3.09
CA ALA A 2 -2.22 -10.72 3.91
C ALA A 2 -2.22 -10.46 5.43
N ALA A 3 -1.14 -9.86 5.97
CA ALA A 3 -1.06 -9.51 7.39
C ALA A 3 -2.17 -8.53 7.82
N TYR A 4 -2.47 -7.52 6.98
CA TYR A 4 -3.53 -6.56 7.25
C TYR A 4 -4.90 -7.24 7.35
N VAL A 5 -5.22 -8.16 6.43
CA VAL A 5 -6.49 -8.89 6.44
C VAL A 5 -6.59 -9.79 7.66
N LEU A 6 -5.56 -10.60 7.92
CA LEU A 6 -5.55 -11.54 9.06
C LEU A 6 -5.67 -10.82 10.41
N VAL A 7 -4.90 -9.75 10.60
CA VAL A 7 -4.93 -8.99 11.86
C VAL A 7 -6.28 -8.30 12.04
N ASN A 8 -6.86 -7.69 11.00
CA ASN A 8 -8.17 -7.05 11.13
C ASN A 8 -9.29 -8.06 11.40
N ILE A 9 -9.28 -9.24 10.79
CA ILE A 9 -10.23 -10.32 11.13
C ILE A 9 -10.11 -10.70 12.60
N MET A 10 -8.87 -10.90 13.10
CA MET A 10 -8.63 -11.18 14.51
C MET A 10 -9.15 -10.06 15.42
N LEU A 11 -8.90 -8.78 15.10
CA LEU A 11 -9.37 -7.64 15.89
C LEU A 11 -10.89 -7.52 15.89
N ILE A 12 -11.56 -7.79 14.76
CA ILE A 12 -13.02 -7.84 14.68
C ILE A 12 -13.57 -8.91 15.63
N VAL A 13 -13.01 -10.12 15.59
CA VAL A 13 -13.43 -11.22 16.48
C VAL A 13 -13.21 -10.84 17.94
N ILE A 14 -12.04 -10.31 18.30
CA ILE A 14 -11.75 -9.88 19.67
C ILE A 14 -12.76 -8.81 20.12
N ASN A 15 -13.04 -7.82 19.27
CA ASN A 15 -13.94 -6.75 19.64
C ASN A 15 -15.36 -7.27 19.90
N LEU A 16 -15.89 -8.11 19.01
CA LEU A 16 -17.25 -8.63 19.15
C LEU A 16 -17.40 -9.61 20.31
N VAL A 17 -16.34 -10.35 20.67
CA VAL A 17 -16.37 -11.32 21.77
C VAL A 17 -16.18 -10.64 23.13
N TYR A 18 -15.19 -9.76 23.27
CA TYR A 18 -14.81 -9.21 24.59
C TYR A 18 -15.42 -7.85 24.89
N SER A 19 -15.86 -7.09 23.87
CA SER A 19 -16.38 -5.73 24.06
C SER A 19 -17.46 -5.39 23.03
N PRO A 20 -18.56 -6.15 22.95
CA PRO A 20 -19.59 -5.96 21.92
C PRO A 20 -20.29 -4.60 22.00
N GLY A 21 -20.30 -3.94 23.17
CA GLY A 21 -20.91 -2.63 23.37
C GLY A 21 -20.09 -1.45 22.82
N VAL A 22 -18.84 -1.67 22.41
CA VAL A 22 -17.95 -0.60 21.92
C VAL A 22 -17.21 -1.08 20.69
N VAL A 23 -17.52 -0.53 19.51
CA VAL A 23 -16.92 -0.96 18.24
C VAL A 23 -15.58 -0.25 18.00
N TRP A 24 -14.50 -0.75 18.61
CA TRP A 24 -13.17 -0.15 18.52
C TRP A 24 -12.30 -0.70 17.38
N PHE A 25 -12.63 -1.85 16.76
CA PHE A 25 -11.78 -2.42 15.69
C PHE A 25 -11.65 -1.49 14.46
N PHE A 26 -12.60 -0.56 14.28
CA PHE A 26 -12.63 0.37 13.15
C PHE A 26 -11.41 1.32 13.14
N TYR A 27 -10.94 1.76 14.31
CA TYR A 27 -9.83 2.71 14.42
C TYR A 27 -8.52 2.14 13.86
N PRO A 28 -8.03 0.95 14.29
CA PRO A 28 -6.83 0.36 13.70
C PRO A 28 -7.04 -0.03 12.23
N MET A 29 -8.24 -0.47 11.85
CA MET A 29 -8.56 -0.81 10.46
C MET A 29 -8.35 0.40 9.53
N ILE A 30 -8.99 1.53 9.83
CA ILE A 30 -8.85 2.74 8.99
C ILE A 30 -7.44 3.32 9.09
N GLY A 31 -6.88 3.43 10.30
CA GLY A 31 -5.56 4.02 10.50
C GLY A 31 -4.47 3.31 9.70
N TRP A 32 -4.41 1.97 9.78
CA TRP A 32 -3.47 1.19 8.98
C TRP A 32 -3.85 1.12 7.51
N GLY A 33 -5.15 1.10 7.19
CA GLY A 33 -5.65 1.05 5.82
C GLY A 33 -5.20 2.26 5.00
N ILE A 34 -5.22 3.45 5.59
CA ILE A 34 -4.74 4.68 4.95
C ILE A 34 -3.23 4.60 4.68
N GLY A 35 -2.43 4.15 5.65
CA GLY A 35 -0.99 3.96 5.48
C GLY A 35 -0.65 3.00 4.34
N LEU A 36 -1.37 1.88 4.25
CA LEU A 36 -1.20 0.91 3.17
C LEU A 36 -1.59 1.49 1.81
N ALA A 37 -2.68 2.25 1.73
CA ALA A 37 -3.12 2.91 0.50
C ALA A 37 -2.08 3.94 0.01
N MET A 38 -1.57 4.78 0.91
CA MET A 38 -0.52 5.74 0.57
C MET A 38 0.77 5.05 0.11
N HIS A 39 1.16 3.94 0.75
CA HIS A 39 2.33 3.18 0.33
C HIS A 39 2.16 2.61 -1.08
N TYR A 40 1.00 2.04 -1.39
CA TYR A 40 0.69 1.51 -2.71
C TYR A 40 0.74 2.60 -3.80
N MET A 41 0.12 3.76 -3.54
CA MET A 41 0.18 4.91 -4.46
C MET A 41 1.62 5.39 -4.67
N GLY A 42 2.41 5.46 -3.60
CA GLY A 42 3.82 5.84 -3.67
C GLY A 42 4.65 4.90 -4.53
N VAL A 43 4.45 3.59 -4.38
CA VAL A 43 5.14 2.57 -5.18
C VAL A 43 4.78 2.66 -6.66
N ILE A 44 3.50 2.84 -7.01
CA ILE A 44 3.08 3.00 -8.41
C ILE A 44 3.78 4.20 -9.05
N LYS A 45 3.71 5.36 -8.39
CA LYS A 45 4.34 6.58 -8.88
C LYS A 45 5.86 6.43 -9.02
N TRP A 46 6.48 5.72 -8.08
CA TRP A 46 7.91 5.44 -8.16
C TRP A 46 8.26 4.57 -9.37
N ILE A 47 7.49 3.51 -9.64
CA ILE A 47 7.68 2.63 -10.80
C ILE A 47 7.54 3.42 -12.11
N GLU A 48 6.50 4.23 -12.25
CA GLU A 48 6.29 5.08 -13.43
C GLU A 48 7.50 5.98 -13.69
N SER A 49 7.99 6.67 -12.65
CA SER A 49 9.15 7.55 -12.77
C SER A 49 10.46 6.82 -13.11
N ASP A 50 10.59 5.55 -12.71
CA ASP A 50 11.75 4.72 -13.02
C ASP A 50 11.72 4.22 -14.47
N LEU A 51 10.53 3.88 -14.98
CA LEU A 51 10.34 3.49 -16.38
C LEU A 51 10.64 4.66 -17.32
N GLU A 52 10.12 5.85 -17.04
CA GLU A 52 10.39 7.06 -17.84
C GLU A 52 11.90 7.37 -17.92
N LYS A 53 12.62 7.25 -16.80
CA LYS A 53 14.07 7.44 -16.76
C LYS A 53 14.80 6.43 -17.62
N LYS A 54 14.39 5.15 -17.55
CA LYS A 54 15.01 4.07 -18.34
C LYS A 54 14.78 4.26 -19.84
N GLU A 55 13.59 4.69 -20.24
CA GLU A 55 13.27 5.02 -21.64
C GLU A 55 14.12 6.19 -22.14
N ALA A 56 14.20 7.28 -21.38
CA ALA A 56 15.03 8.43 -21.72
C ALA A 56 16.52 8.06 -21.88
N GLU A 57 17.05 7.22 -20.99
CA GLU A 57 18.42 6.71 -21.10
C GLU A 57 18.62 5.78 -22.32
N ALA A 58 17.61 4.97 -22.66
CA ALA A 58 17.66 4.09 -23.83
C ALA A 58 17.66 4.89 -25.13
N GLU A 59 16.83 5.93 -25.24
CA GLU A 59 16.81 6.86 -26.37
C GLU A 59 18.13 7.62 -26.51
N TYR A 60 18.67 8.14 -25.40
CA TYR A 60 19.97 8.80 -25.39
C TYR A 60 21.07 7.86 -25.92
N ARG A 61 21.12 6.61 -25.43
CA ARG A 61 22.07 5.60 -25.90
C ARG A 61 21.90 5.23 -27.37
N ALA A 62 20.66 5.15 -27.87
CA ALA A 62 20.38 4.85 -29.27
C ALA A 62 20.84 5.97 -30.20
N ARG A 63 20.68 7.24 -29.79
CA ARG A 63 21.19 8.41 -30.53
C ARG A 63 22.71 8.47 -30.56
N MET A 64 23.37 8.14 -29.45
CA MET A 64 24.84 8.18 -29.34
C MET A 64 25.55 7.04 -30.10
N LYS A 65 24.85 5.92 -30.34
CA LYS A 65 25.38 4.79 -31.13
C LYS A 65 25.24 4.97 -32.64
N LYS A 66 24.48 5.98 -33.09
CA LYS A 66 24.23 6.28 -34.51
C LYS A 66 25.20 7.35 -34.99
#